data_AF-A0A1V6JHF4-F1
#
_entry.id   AF-A0A1V6JHF4-F1
#
_cell.length_a   1.000
_cell.length_b   1.000
_cell.length_c   1.000
_cell.angle_alpha   90.00
_cell.angle_beta   90.00
_cell.angle_gamma   90.00
#
_symmetry.space_group_name_H-M   'P 1'
#
loop_
_entity.id
_entity.type
_entity.pdbx_description
1 polymer ?
#
loop_
_entity_poly.entity_id
_entity_poly.type
_entity_poly.pdbx_seq_one_letter_code
_entity_poly.pdbx_strand_id
1 'polypeptide(L)'
;MKLKLLAMFLSCQLSVFSQMESAKFYERIDSVLAYWPEEKVANCNTAIDSDELSDTEKRMVLYINLARIDGKRFAKEIIPLYIHYNPYVNMESEYFRSLLRELVLLEELPPFLVHPLLNQLAKEKTLSLKNESYISHSGADERFDEIFKAGGLSAGENIQAGDDDPFIVVMSLLIDEGVADYGHRRNLLDRSFTHIGLNLGSQKIFDYITVMEFAGFPASD
;
A
#
# COMPACT_ATOMS: atom_id res chain seq x y z
N MET A 1 41.19 5.44 -10.25
CA MET A 1 40.58 4.15 -10.67
C MET A 1 40.31 3.22 -9.48
N LYS A 2 41.28 2.94 -8.60
CA LYS A 2 41.11 2.06 -7.42
C LYS A 2 40.02 2.49 -6.42
N LEU A 3 39.86 3.80 -6.17
CA LEU A 3 38.84 4.33 -5.23
C LEU A 3 37.40 4.16 -5.74
N LYS A 4 37.17 4.36 -7.06
CA LYS A 4 35.87 4.14 -7.70
C LYS A 4 35.48 2.66 -7.70
N LEU A 5 36.44 1.76 -7.92
CA LEU A 5 36.21 0.32 -7.89
C LEU A 5 35.84 -0.18 -6.49
N LEU A 6 36.51 0.35 -5.45
CA LEU A 6 36.21 0.01 -4.05
C LEU A 6 34.84 0.53 -3.62
N ALA A 7 34.47 1.77 -3.99
CA ALA A 7 33.15 2.33 -3.72
C ALA A 7 32.03 1.54 -4.41
N MET A 8 32.25 1.14 -5.67
CA MET A 8 31.28 0.34 -6.43
C MET A 8 31.13 -1.08 -5.86
N PHE A 9 32.22 -1.67 -5.35
CA PHE A 9 32.19 -2.96 -4.68
C PHE A 9 31.43 -2.88 -3.35
N LEU A 10 31.69 -1.84 -2.55
CA LEU A 10 31.01 -1.64 -1.27
C LEU A 10 29.51 -1.33 -1.46
N SER A 11 29.14 -0.50 -2.45
CA SER A 11 27.74 -0.23 -2.78
C SER A 11 27.01 -1.49 -3.25
N CYS A 12 27.68 -2.34 -4.02
CA CYS A 12 27.13 -3.63 -4.46
C CYS A 12 26.92 -4.60 -3.28
N GLN A 13 27.86 -4.66 -2.34
CA GLN A 13 27.70 -5.49 -1.14
C GLN A 13 26.55 -5.01 -0.25
N LEU A 14 26.38 -3.70 -0.09
CA LEU A 14 25.26 -3.10 0.65
C LEU A 14 23.91 -3.39 -0.04
N SER A 15 23.83 -3.28 -1.36
CA SER A 15 22.59 -3.59 -2.09
C SER A 15 22.22 -5.06 -2.01
N VAL A 16 23.19 -5.97 -2.08
CA VAL A 16 22.95 -7.42 -1.93
C VAL A 16 22.47 -7.76 -0.51
N PHE A 17 23.06 -7.15 0.52
CA PHE A 17 22.62 -7.35 1.89
C PHE A 17 21.18 -6.86 2.11
N SER A 18 20.85 -5.68 1.61
CA SER A 18 19.48 -5.13 1.67
C SER A 18 18.46 -6.04 0.97
N GLN A 19 18.77 -6.55 -0.22
CA GLN A 19 17.90 -7.51 -0.93
C GLN A 19 17.70 -8.81 -0.15
N MET A 20 18.75 -9.32 0.50
CA MET A 20 18.66 -10.53 1.31
C MET A 20 17.80 -10.32 2.57
N GLU A 21 17.92 -9.18 3.25
CA GLU A 21 17.08 -8.88 4.41
C GLU A 21 15.61 -8.68 4.02
N SER A 22 15.35 -8.03 2.88
CA SER A 22 14.00 -7.93 2.29
C SER A 22 13.42 -9.31 1.96
N ALA A 23 14.19 -10.18 1.30
CA ALA A 23 13.75 -11.54 0.99
C ALA A 23 13.40 -12.35 2.25
N LYS A 24 14.24 -12.31 3.28
CA LYS A 24 13.97 -12.96 4.58
C LYS A 24 12.73 -12.39 5.27
N PHE A 25 12.48 -11.08 5.12
CA PHE A 25 11.28 -10.46 5.67
C PHE A 25 10.01 -11.03 4.99
N TYR A 26 9.99 -11.09 3.67
CA TYR A 26 8.86 -11.67 2.93
C TYR A 26 8.68 -13.18 3.20
N GLU A 27 9.77 -13.95 3.31
CA GLU A 27 9.69 -15.36 3.73
C GLU A 27 9.05 -15.53 5.12
N ARG A 28 9.31 -14.60 6.06
CA ARG A 28 8.66 -14.62 7.38
C ARG A 28 7.19 -14.28 7.30
N ILE A 29 6.80 -13.33 6.46
CA ILE A 29 5.39 -13.01 6.20
C ILE A 29 4.68 -14.25 5.65
N ASP A 30 5.23 -14.88 4.62
CA ASP A 30 4.68 -16.10 4.01
C ASP A 30 4.56 -17.23 5.05
N SER A 31 5.58 -17.40 5.89
CA SER A 31 5.56 -18.37 6.98
C SER A 31 4.47 -18.08 8.01
N VAL A 32 4.16 -16.81 8.33
CA VAL A 32 3.05 -16.45 9.22
C VAL A 32 1.71 -16.72 8.56
N LEU A 33 1.55 -16.32 7.29
CA LEU A 33 0.33 -16.52 6.52
C LEU A 33 -0.01 -18.00 6.32
N ALA A 34 0.98 -18.89 6.29
CA ALA A 34 0.76 -20.35 6.28
C ALA A 34 -0.01 -20.88 7.50
N TYR A 35 -0.06 -20.12 8.61
CA TYR A 35 -0.84 -20.45 9.80
C TYR A 35 -2.18 -19.69 9.88
N TRP A 36 -2.49 -18.84 8.91
CA TRP A 36 -3.80 -18.22 8.76
C TRP A 36 -4.78 -19.19 8.09
N PRO A 37 -6.11 -19.06 8.30
CA PRO A 37 -7.07 -19.83 7.52
C PRO A 37 -6.84 -19.60 6.03
N GLU A 38 -6.56 -20.68 5.30
CA GLU A 38 -6.21 -20.64 3.88
C GLU A 38 -7.24 -19.85 3.06
N GLU A 39 -8.52 -20.09 3.31
CA GLU A 39 -9.64 -19.38 2.67
C GLU A 39 -9.59 -17.86 2.91
N LYS A 40 -9.26 -17.42 4.13
CA LYS A 40 -9.13 -15.98 4.43
C LYS A 40 -7.98 -15.35 3.67
N VAL A 41 -6.82 -16.02 3.60
CA VAL A 41 -5.66 -15.51 2.86
C VAL A 41 -5.94 -15.50 1.37
N ALA A 42 -6.55 -16.54 0.82
CA ALA A 42 -6.98 -16.62 -0.57
C ALA A 42 -7.94 -15.47 -0.92
N ASN A 43 -8.92 -15.19 -0.06
CA ASN A 43 -9.87 -14.08 -0.23
C ASN A 43 -9.21 -12.69 -0.19
N CYS A 44 -8.02 -12.55 0.40
CA CYS A 44 -7.28 -11.29 0.39
C CYS A 44 -6.52 -11.07 -0.92
N ASN A 45 -6.17 -12.13 -1.65
CA ASN A 45 -5.33 -12.05 -2.84
C ASN A 45 -6.15 -11.75 -4.11
N THR A 46 -6.98 -10.72 -4.04
CA THR A 46 -7.93 -10.32 -5.09
C THR A 46 -7.26 -9.80 -6.36
N ALA A 47 -5.96 -9.48 -6.28
CA ALA A 47 -5.16 -8.96 -7.39
C ALA A 47 -4.35 -10.04 -8.13
N ILE A 48 -4.37 -11.31 -7.67
CA ILE A 48 -3.45 -12.36 -8.15
C ILE A 48 -3.46 -12.52 -9.67
N ASP A 49 -4.65 -12.53 -10.27
CA ASP A 49 -4.87 -12.75 -11.70
C ASP A 49 -4.90 -11.46 -12.53
N SER A 50 -4.60 -10.30 -11.92
CA SER A 50 -4.55 -9.04 -12.67
C SER A 50 -3.32 -8.98 -13.57
N ASP A 51 -3.52 -8.84 -14.88
CA ASP A 51 -2.42 -8.60 -15.84
C ASP A 51 -1.99 -7.12 -15.90
N GLU A 52 -2.78 -6.23 -15.28
CA GLU A 52 -2.51 -4.79 -15.28
C GLU A 52 -1.56 -4.35 -14.15
N LEU A 53 -1.55 -5.11 -13.05
CA LEU A 53 -0.74 -4.81 -11.87
C LEU A 53 0.57 -5.62 -11.89
N SER A 54 1.66 -4.97 -11.53
CA SER A 54 2.94 -5.61 -11.20
C SER A 54 2.86 -6.43 -9.92
N ASP A 55 3.81 -7.34 -9.72
CA ASP A 55 3.88 -8.15 -8.49
C ASP A 55 3.98 -7.29 -7.23
N THR A 56 4.66 -6.15 -7.30
CA THR A 56 4.74 -5.17 -6.20
C THR A 56 3.36 -4.59 -5.88
N GLU A 57 2.62 -4.13 -6.89
CA GLU A 57 1.27 -3.57 -6.69
C GLU A 57 0.29 -4.64 -6.19
N LYS A 58 0.38 -5.88 -6.69
CA LYS A 58 -0.43 -7.02 -6.19
C LYS A 58 -0.18 -7.29 -4.70
N ARG A 59 1.09 -7.23 -4.26
CA ARG A 59 1.45 -7.38 -2.84
C ARG A 59 0.89 -6.26 -1.97
N MET A 60 0.87 -5.01 -2.46
CA MET A 60 0.23 -3.91 -1.73
C MET A 60 -1.25 -4.19 -1.48
N VAL A 61 -2.00 -4.63 -2.51
CA VAL A 61 -3.42 -5.01 -2.37
C VAL A 61 -3.59 -6.14 -1.35
N LEU A 62 -2.75 -7.18 -1.42
CA LEU A 62 -2.78 -8.28 -0.45
C LEU A 62 -2.61 -7.78 0.99
N TYR A 63 -1.61 -6.94 1.28
CA TYR A 63 -1.36 -6.45 2.64
C TYR A 63 -2.46 -5.53 3.16
N ILE A 64 -3.02 -4.68 2.29
CA ILE A 64 -4.20 -3.86 2.63
C ILE A 64 -5.37 -4.78 3.00
N ASN A 65 -5.63 -5.81 2.18
CA ASN A 65 -6.75 -6.73 2.40
C ASN A 65 -6.58 -7.58 3.66
N LEU A 66 -5.35 -8.00 4.00
CA LEU A 66 -5.06 -8.68 5.26
C LEU A 66 -5.40 -7.79 6.48
N ALA A 67 -5.10 -6.50 6.41
CA ALA A 67 -5.47 -5.55 7.46
C ALA A 67 -6.99 -5.34 7.55
N ARG A 68 -7.68 -5.32 6.40
CA ARG A 68 -9.15 -5.15 6.32
C ARG A 68 -9.91 -6.37 6.85
N ILE A 69 -9.49 -7.58 6.50
CA ILE A 69 -10.26 -8.80 6.83
C ILE A 69 -10.08 -9.25 8.29
N ASP A 70 -8.92 -8.99 8.88
CA ASP A 70 -8.62 -9.38 10.26
C ASP A 70 -7.58 -8.43 10.87
N GLY A 71 -8.01 -7.18 11.10
CA GLY A 71 -7.15 -6.13 11.65
C GLY A 71 -6.49 -6.54 12.97
N LYS A 72 -7.21 -7.28 13.83
CA LYS A 72 -6.68 -7.76 15.11
C LYS A 72 -5.52 -8.73 14.90
N ARG A 73 -5.65 -9.69 13.98
CA ARG A 73 -4.58 -10.63 13.69
C ARG A 73 -3.43 -9.97 12.94
N PHE A 74 -3.73 -9.06 12.01
CA PHE A 74 -2.73 -8.25 11.32
C PHE A 74 -1.86 -7.46 12.32
N ALA A 75 -2.50 -6.77 13.27
CA ALA A 75 -1.81 -6.02 14.31
C ALA A 75 -0.94 -6.91 15.22
N LYS A 76 -1.40 -8.14 15.50
CA LYS A 76 -0.71 -9.06 16.40
C LYS A 76 0.44 -9.82 15.74
N GLU A 77 0.30 -10.23 14.48
CA GLU A 77 1.19 -11.21 13.85
C GLU A 77 2.02 -10.62 12.70
N ILE A 78 1.52 -9.55 12.06
CA ILE A 78 2.13 -8.97 10.87
C ILE A 78 2.90 -7.67 11.21
N ILE A 79 2.30 -6.74 11.97
CA ILE A 79 2.97 -5.48 12.37
C ILE A 79 4.29 -5.71 13.15
N PRO A 80 4.43 -6.71 14.04
CA PRO A 80 5.72 -6.96 14.70
C PRO A 80 6.86 -7.31 13.73
N LEU A 81 6.55 -7.96 12.60
CA LEU A 81 7.54 -8.24 11.56
C LEU A 81 8.01 -6.94 10.90
N TYR A 82 7.10 -6.00 10.69
CA TYR A 82 7.42 -4.67 10.15
C TYR A 82 8.30 -3.85 11.08
N ILE A 83 8.00 -3.82 12.38
CA ILE A 83 8.85 -3.12 13.36
C ILE A 83 10.29 -3.66 13.31
N HIS A 84 10.45 -4.97 13.14
CA HIS A 84 11.78 -5.56 13.02
C HIS A 84 12.47 -5.21 11.70
N TYR A 85 11.70 -5.16 10.60
CA TYR A 85 12.19 -4.83 9.26
C TYR A 85 12.55 -3.34 9.11
N ASN A 86 11.75 -2.45 9.71
CA ASN A 86 11.94 -1.01 9.70
C ASN A 86 12.18 -0.48 11.13
N PRO A 87 13.43 -0.43 11.61
CA PRO A 87 13.75 -0.01 12.97
C PRO A 87 13.53 1.49 13.22
N TYR A 88 13.16 2.27 12.20
CA TYR A 88 12.92 3.72 12.30
C TYR A 88 11.47 4.07 12.66
N VAL A 89 10.60 3.07 12.79
CA VAL A 89 9.19 3.28 13.16
C VAL A 89 9.10 3.84 14.59
N ASN A 90 8.45 4.99 14.73
CA ASN A 90 8.21 5.61 16.03
C ASN A 90 7.01 4.97 16.72
N MET A 91 7.23 3.86 17.43
CA MET A 91 6.18 3.13 18.14
C MET A 91 5.52 3.92 19.28
N GLU A 92 6.18 4.98 19.75
CA GLU A 92 5.67 5.85 20.80
C GLU A 92 4.76 6.96 20.26
N SER A 93 4.70 7.14 18.93
CA SER A 93 3.84 8.14 18.30
C SER A 93 2.36 7.82 18.48
N GLU A 94 1.54 8.87 18.57
CA GLU A 94 0.09 8.69 18.64
C GLU A 94 -0.48 8.12 17.33
N TYR A 95 0.18 8.39 16.19
CA TYR A 95 -0.12 7.79 14.90
C TYR A 95 -0.02 6.26 14.94
N PHE A 96 1.10 5.73 15.46
CA PHE A 96 1.30 4.30 15.55
C PHE A 96 0.37 3.64 16.57
N ARG A 97 0.25 4.23 17.77
CA ARG A 97 -0.59 3.68 18.84
C ARG A 97 -2.09 3.69 18.49
N SER A 98 -2.55 4.74 17.80
CA SER A 98 -3.94 4.81 17.34
C SER A 98 -4.24 3.76 16.28
N LEU A 99 -3.31 3.50 15.35
CA LEU A 99 -3.46 2.43 14.34
C LEU A 99 -3.68 1.08 15.01
N LEU A 100 -2.86 0.74 16.02
CA LEU A 100 -3.01 -0.54 16.73
C LEU A 100 -4.38 -0.66 17.40
N ARG A 101 -4.88 0.41 18.03
CA ARG A 101 -6.20 0.40 18.67
C ARG A 101 -7.32 0.25 17.64
N GLU A 102 -7.21 0.96 16.53
CA GLU A 102 -8.17 0.90 15.43
C GLU A 102 -8.24 -0.51 14.82
N LEU A 103 -7.09 -1.09 14.46
CA LEU A 103 -7.02 -2.45 13.91
C LEU A 103 -7.55 -3.53 14.87
N VAL A 104 -7.27 -3.41 16.18
CA VAL A 104 -7.77 -4.36 17.18
C VAL A 104 -9.29 -4.29 17.35
N LEU A 105 -9.88 -3.12 17.13
CA LEU A 105 -11.33 -2.87 17.22
C LEU A 105 -12.05 -2.97 15.87
N LEU A 106 -11.31 -3.08 14.78
CA LEU A 106 -11.85 -3.10 13.42
C LEU A 106 -12.73 -4.34 13.23
N GLU A 107 -13.99 -4.11 12.88
CA GLU A 107 -14.85 -5.17 12.36
C GLU A 107 -14.37 -5.61 10.98
N GLU A 108 -14.47 -6.90 10.69
CA GLU A 108 -14.09 -7.45 9.38
C GLU A 108 -14.69 -6.62 8.24
N LEU A 109 -13.81 -6.12 7.38
CA LEU A 109 -14.15 -5.39 6.17
C LEU A 109 -13.97 -6.31 4.96
N PRO A 110 -14.83 -6.19 3.93
CA PRO A 110 -14.59 -6.86 2.66
C PRO A 110 -13.22 -6.47 2.09
N PRO A 111 -12.50 -7.44 1.48
CA PRO A 111 -11.27 -7.14 0.75
C PRO A 111 -11.59 -6.21 -0.41
N PHE A 112 -10.67 -5.31 -0.75
CA PHE A 112 -10.77 -4.54 -1.97
C PHE A 112 -10.65 -5.44 -3.20
N LEU A 113 -11.54 -5.24 -4.16
CA LEU A 113 -11.41 -5.80 -5.50
C LEU A 113 -10.63 -4.83 -6.39
N VAL A 114 -9.79 -5.35 -7.28
CA VAL A 114 -9.09 -4.51 -8.25
C VAL A 114 -10.05 -4.10 -9.37
N HIS A 115 -10.04 -2.83 -9.77
CA HIS A 115 -10.90 -2.33 -10.84
C HIS A 115 -10.09 -1.68 -11.99
N PRO A 116 -10.27 -2.11 -13.26
CA PRO A 116 -9.49 -1.60 -14.40
C PRO A 116 -9.52 -0.08 -14.57
N LEU A 117 -10.70 0.54 -14.45
CA LEU A 117 -10.82 2.00 -14.50
C LEU A 117 -9.97 2.68 -13.44
N LEU A 118 -9.95 2.16 -12.21
CA LEU A 118 -9.19 2.77 -11.12
C LEU A 118 -7.67 2.60 -11.35
N ASN A 119 -7.22 1.46 -11.89
CA ASN A 119 -5.82 1.27 -12.27
C ASN A 119 -5.40 2.28 -13.34
N GLN A 120 -6.26 2.49 -14.35
CA GLN A 120 -6.02 3.49 -15.39
C GLN A 120 -5.88 4.89 -14.79
N LEU A 121 -6.85 5.32 -13.97
CA LEU A 121 -6.85 6.65 -13.35
C LEU A 121 -5.63 6.85 -12.44
N ALA A 122 -5.27 5.85 -11.64
CA ALA A 122 -4.08 5.88 -10.80
C ALA A 122 -2.80 6.03 -11.63
N LYS A 123 -2.69 5.29 -12.75
CA LYS A 123 -1.55 5.38 -13.67
C LYS A 123 -1.43 6.74 -14.34
N GLU A 124 -2.53 7.30 -14.81
CA GLU A 124 -2.56 8.65 -15.39
C GLU A 124 -2.12 9.69 -14.37
N LYS A 125 -2.60 9.57 -13.13
CA LYS A 125 -2.20 10.43 -12.03
C LYS A 125 -0.71 10.30 -11.68
N THR A 126 -0.19 9.08 -11.56
CA THR A 126 1.24 8.82 -11.37
C THR A 126 2.08 9.46 -12.49
N LEU A 127 1.66 9.34 -13.74
CA LEU A 127 2.35 9.97 -14.89
C LEU A 127 2.33 11.50 -14.81
N SER A 128 1.22 12.10 -14.36
CA SER A 128 1.12 13.55 -14.16
C SER A 128 2.10 14.06 -13.10
N LEU A 129 2.37 13.28 -12.05
CA LEU A 129 3.25 13.65 -10.93
C LEU A 129 4.73 13.35 -11.19
N LYS A 130 5.07 12.63 -12.27
CA LYS A 130 6.42 12.14 -12.57
C LYS A 130 7.51 13.21 -12.47
N ASN A 131 7.23 14.41 -12.97
CA ASN A 131 8.19 15.53 -13.03
C ASN A 131 7.85 16.69 -12.10
N GLU A 132 6.77 16.58 -11.33
CA GLU A 132 6.33 17.63 -10.42
C GLU A 132 7.25 17.76 -9.22
N SER A 133 7.36 18.97 -8.68
CA SER A 133 8.24 19.25 -7.54
C SER A 133 7.59 19.04 -6.18
N TYR A 134 6.29 18.75 -6.16
CA TYR A 134 5.49 18.54 -4.96
C TYR A 134 4.38 17.53 -5.26
N ILE A 135 3.86 16.92 -4.21
CA ILE A 135 2.72 16.01 -4.27
C ILE A 135 1.44 16.86 -4.21
N SER A 136 0.50 16.59 -5.10
CA SER A 136 -0.75 17.34 -5.21
C SER A 136 -1.90 16.42 -5.57
N HIS A 137 -3.05 16.63 -4.94
CA HIS A 137 -4.33 16.00 -5.29
C HIS A 137 -5.06 16.72 -6.43
N SER A 138 -4.42 17.67 -7.12
CA SER A 138 -5.02 18.37 -8.25
C SER A 138 -5.50 17.40 -9.33
N GLY A 139 -6.67 17.70 -9.92
CA GLY A 139 -7.31 16.84 -10.90
C GLY A 139 -8.15 15.70 -10.29
N ALA A 140 -8.28 15.63 -8.95
CA ALA A 140 -9.06 14.59 -8.27
C ALA A 140 -10.56 14.71 -8.61
N ASP A 141 -11.11 15.92 -8.66
CA ASP A 141 -12.53 16.13 -8.97
C ASP A 141 -12.90 15.54 -10.34
N GLU A 142 -12.08 15.75 -11.37
CA GLU A 142 -12.31 15.18 -12.70
C GLU A 142 -12.22 13.65 -12.71
N ARG A 143 -11.25 13.07 -12.00
CA ARG A 143 -11.13 11.60 -11.90
C ARG A 143 -12.29 11.01 -11.09
N PHE A 144 -12.72 11.68 -10.03
CA PHE A 144 -13.88 11.27 -9.24
C PHE A 144 -15.17 11.35 -10.05
N ASP A 145 -15.33 12.38 -10.89
CA ASP A 145 -16.43 12.46 -11.86
C ASP A 145 -16.44 11.27 -12.83
N GLU A 146 -15.28 10.78 -13.27
CA GLU A 146 -15.19 9.56 -14.10
C GLU A 146 -15.61 8.30 -13.32
N ILE A 147 -15.19 8.18 -12.05
CA ILE A 147 -15.62 7.10 -11.15
C ILE A 147 -17.15 7.11 -10.96
N PHE A 148 -17.74 8.29 -10.69
CA PHE A 148 -19.19 8.43 -10.52
C PHE A 148 -19.96 8.14 -11.81
N LYS A 149 -19.45 8.56 -12.98
CA LYS A 149 -20.06 8.21 -14.29
C LYS A 149 -20.02 6.71 -14.58
N ALA A 150 -19.02 6.01 -14.07
CA ALA A 150 -18.91 4.55 -14.16
C ALA A 150 -19.80 3.81 -13.14
N GLY A 151 -20.58 4.52 -12.31
CA GLY A 151 -21.48 3.95 -11.33
C GLY A 151 -20.90 3.81 -9.92
N GLY A 152 -19.75 4.41 -9.64
CA GLY A 152 -19.25 4.56 -8.28
C GLY A 152 -20.18 5.43 -7.43
N LEU A 153 -20.23 5.15 -6.13
CA LEU A 153 -21.04 5.86 -5.13
C LEU A 153 -20.19 6.69 -4.16
N SER A 154 -18.90 6.38 -4.09
CA SER A 154 -17.88 7.11 -3.36
C SER A 154 -16.57 7.07 -4.15
N ALA A 155 -15.72 8.06 -3.93
CA ALA A 155 -14.39 8.13 -4.53
C ALA A 155 -13.38 8.66 -3.51
N GLY A 156 -12.11 8.25 -3.62
CA GLY A 156 -11.03 8.70 -2.76
C GLY A 156 -9.67 8.45 -3.38
N GLU A 157 -8.65 9.17 -2.92
CA GLU A 157 -7.27 9.07 -3.42
C GLU A 157 -6.29 9.00 -2.25
N ASN A 158 -5.30 8.11 -2.35
CA ASN A 158 -4.08 8.17 -1.55
C ASN A 158 -2.88 8.36 -2.48
N ILE A 159 -1.89 9.14 -2.02
CA ILE A 159 -0.61 9.29 -2.70
C ILE A 159 0.51 9.06 -1.69
N GLN A 160 1.36 8.06 -1.95
CA GLN A 160 2.57 7.80 -1.20
C GLN A 160 3.78 8.11 -2.10
N ALA A 161 4.82 8.73 -1.54
CA ALA A 161 6.07 8.95 -2.26
C ALA A 161 7.26 8.52 -1.41
N GLY A 162 8.34 8.11 -2.07
CA GLY A 162 9.62 7.84 -1.42
C GLY A 162 9.96 6.36 -1.23
N ASP A 163 9.09 5.42 -1.60
CA ASP A 163 9.35 4.00 -1.40
C ASP A 163 8.68 3.13 -2.49
N ASP A 164 9.30 1.99 -2.82
CA ASP A 164 8.78 0.97 -3.74
C ASP A 164 8.60 -0.41 -3.07
N ASP A 165 8.98 -0.56 -1.80
CA ASP A 165 8.70 -1.76 -1.01
C ASP A 165 7.21 -1.79 -0.67
N PRO A 166 6.47 -2.81 -1.14
CA PRO A 166 5.02 -2.84 -1.02
C PRO A 166 4.54 -2.82 0.43
N PHE A 167 5.31 -3.40 1.35
CA PHE A 167 4.94 -3.43 2.76
C PHE A 167 5.23 -2.09 3.44
N ILE A 168 6.36 -1.44 3.12
CA ILE A 168 6.68 -0.11 3.64
C ILE A 168 5.64 0.92 3.18
N VAL A 169 5.27 0.90 1.89
CA VAL A 169 4.23 1.77 1.33
C VAL A 169 2.92 1.62 2.10
N VAL A 170 2.40 0.39 2.23
CA VAL A 170 1.14 0.12 2.93
C VAL A 170 1.21 0.53 4.40
N MET A 171 2.29 0.20 5.11
CA MET A 171 2.42 0.58 6.51
C MET A 171 2.58 2.08 6.70
N SER A 172 3.24 2.79 5.79
CA SER A 172 3.36 4.25 5.88
C SER A 172 1.99 4.93 5.77
N LEU A 173 1.11 4.44 4.88
CA LEU A 173 -0.26 4.94 4.71
C LEU A 173 -1.18 4.50 5.85
N LEU A 174 -0.99 3.31 6.44
CA LEU A 174 -1.72 2.87 7.61
C LEU A 174 -1.28 3.64 8.86
N ILE A 175 0.00 3.83 9.11
CA ILE A 175 0.48 4.62 10.25
C ILE A 175 0.12 6.08 10.06
N ASP A 176 0.25 6.58 8.84
CA ASP A 176 -0.16 7.91 8.41
C ASP A 176 0.48 9.06 9.20
N GLU A 177 1.77 8.90 9.52
CA GLU A 177 2.50 9.83 10.37
C GLU A 177 2.68 11.19 9.69
N GLY A 178 2.24 12.25 10.38
CA GLY A 178 2.33 13.62 9.88
C GLY A 178 1.14 14.07 9.00
N VAL A 179 0.14 13.20 8.81
CA VAL A 179 -1.08 13.53 8.06
C VAL A 179 -2.22 13.81 9.01
N ALA A 180 -2.83 14.99 8.87
CA ALA A 180 -3.98 15.36 9.69
C ALA A 180 -5.14 14.38 9.51
N ASP A 181 -5.80 14.04 10.62
CA ASP A 181 -6.99 13.18 10.67
C ASP A 181 -6.84 11.78 10.06
N TYR A 182 -5.61 11.31 9.84
CA TYR A 182 -5.30 9.99 9.28
C TYR A 182 -5.98 9.74 7.92
N GLY A 183 -5.98 10.76 7.05
CA GLY A 183 -6.69 10.72 5.77
C GLY A 183 -6.41 9.48 4.92
N HIS A 184 -5.15 9.04 4.83
CA HIS A 184 -4.81 7.87 4.03
C HIS A 184 -5.30 6.58 4.68
N ARG A 185 -5.10 6.44 5.99
CA ARG A 185 -5.57 5.28 6.76
C ARG A 185 -7.08 5.14 6.66
N ARG A 186 -7.80 6.25 6.78
CA ARG A 186 -9.26 6.28 6.68
C ARG A 186 -9.72 5.72 5.34
N ASN A 187 -9.09 6.11 4.23
CA ASN A 187 -9.40 5.53 2.92
C ASN A 187 -9.13 4.01 2.88
N LEU A 188 -8.00 3.56 3.43
CA LEU A 188 -7.64 2.13 3.44
C LEU A 188 -8.59 1.26 4.29
N LEU A 189 -9.18 1.83 5.34
CA LEU A 189 -10.06 1.14 6.28
C LEU A 189 -11.53 1.60 6.17
N ASP A 190 -11.91 2.32 5.11
CA ASP A 190 -13.29 2.72 4.88
C ASP A 190 -14.11 1.54 4.35
N ARG A 191 -15.29 1.31 4.94
CA ARG A 191 -16.23 0.27 4.48
C ARG A 191 -16.97 0.69 3.21
N SER A 192 -17.11 2.00 2.96
CA SER A 192 -17.78 2.53 1.76
C SER A 192 -17.00 2.28 0.48
N PHE A 193 -15.68 2.10 0.58
CA PHE A 193 -14.85 1.66 -0.54
C PHE A 193 -14.86 0.14 -0.65
N THR A 194 -15.12 -0.35 -1.86
CA THR A 194 -15.15 -1.79 -2.20
C THR A 194 -14.11 -2.16 -3.24
N HIS A 195 -13.62 -1.17 -3.99
CA HIS A 195 -12.65 -1.37 -5.06
C HIS A 195 -11.46 -0.43 -4.89
N ILE A 196 -10.32 -0.90 -5.37
CA ILE A 196 -9.07 -0.16 -5.44
C ILE A 196 -8.49 -0.28 -6.85
N GLY A 197 -7.84 0.77 -7.31
CA GLY A 197 -6.85 0.67 -8.35
C GLY A 197 -5.61 1.44 -7.95
N LEU A 198 -4.44 1.00 -8.39
CA LEU A 198 -3.21 1.64 -7.99
C LEU A 198 -2.17 1.59 -9.09
N ASN A 199 -1.24 2.54 -9.04
CA ASN A 199 -0.05 2.49 -9.85
C ASN A 199 1.18 2.98 -9.08
N LEU A 200 2.22 2.16 -9.07
CA LEU A 200 3.58 2.53 -8.67
C LEU A 200 4.37 2.98 -9.91
N GLY A 201 5.01 4.13 -9.81
CA GLY A 201 5.86 4.67 -10.87
C GLY A 201 7.07 5.43 -10.35
N SER A 202 8.01 5.71 -11.26
CA SER A 202 9.18 6.53 -10.96
C SER A 202 8.80 8.01 -10.81
N GLN A 203 9.39 8.69 -9.83
CA GLN A 203 9.20 10.13 -9.59
C GLN A 203 10.56 10.83 -9.48
N LYS A 204 10.71 12.02 -10.08
CA LYS A 204 12.02 12.68 -10.23
C LYS A 204 12.72 13.09 -8.92
N ILE A 205 11.96 13.45 -7.89
CA ILE A 205 12.44 13.99 -6.61
C ILE A 205 12.42 12.91 -5.52
N PHE A 206 11.37 12.10 -5.47
CA PHE A 206 11.14 11.11 -4.42
C PHE A 206 11.55 9.69 -4.84
N ASP A 207 12.14 9.53 -6.03
CA ASP A 207 12.45 8.26 -6.72
C ASP A 207 11.21 7.44 -7.13
N TYR A 208 10.23 7.32 -6.24
CA TYR A 208 9.01 6.54 -6.41
C TYR A 208 7.77 7.30 -5.95
N ILE A 209 6.65 6.99 -6.59
CA ILE A 209 5.33 7.43 -6.20
C ILE A 209 4.31 6.32 -6.43
N THR A 210 3.48 6.06 -5.43
CA THR A 210 2.33 5.17 -5.51
C THR A 210 1.07 6.01 -5.40
N VAL A 211 0.19 5.89 -6.39
CA VAL A 211 -1.17 6.45 -6.34
C VAL A 211 -2.15 5.30 -6.15
N MET A 212 -3.12 5.47 -5.25
CA MET A 212 -4.24 4.57 -5.06
C MET A 212 -5.54 5.35 -5.23
N GLU A 213 -6.39 4.88 -6.15
CA GLU A 213 -7.75 5.38 -6.36
C GLU A 213 -8.73 4.38 -5.74
N PHE A 214 -9.72 4.88 -5.02
CA PHE A 214 -10.72 4.07 -4.32
C PHE A 214 -12.11 4.38 -4.86
N ALA A 215 -12.96 3.36 -4.93
CA ALA A 215 -14.37 3.55 -5.21
C ALA A 215 -15.26 2.57 -4.46
N GLY A 216 -16.45 3.04 -4.09
CA GLY A 216 -17.56 2.20 -3.66
C GLY A 216 -18.48 1.88 -4.81
N PHE A 217 -18.43 0.66 -5.35
CA PHE A 217 -19.43 0.19 -6.32
C PHE A 217 -20.55 -0.57 -5.62
N PRO A 218 -21.79 -0.54 -6.16
CA PRO A 218 -22.86 -1.43 -5.75
C PRO A 218 -22.41 -2.88 -5.80
N ALA A 219 -22.93 -3.72 -4.91
CA ALA A 219 -22.78 -5.16 -5.07
C ALA A 219 -23.36 -5.55 -6.44
N SER A 220 -22.60 -6.32 -7.23
CA SER A 220 -23.13 -6.92 -8.46
C SER A 220 -24.18 -7.96 -8.05
N ASP A 221 -25.40 -7.82 -8.57
CA ASP A 221 -26.47 -8.82 -8.45
C ASP A 221 -26.07 -10.18 -9.06
#